data_AF-A0A670ZP17-F1
#
_entry.id   AF-A0A670ZP17-F1
#
_cell.length_a   1.000
_cell.length_b   1.000
_cell.length_c   1.000
_cell.angle_alpha   90.00
_cell.angle_beta   90.00
_cell.angle_gamma   90.00
#
_symmetry.space_group_name_H-M   'P 1'
#
loop_
_entity.id
_entity.type
_entity.pdbx_description
1 polymer ?
#
loop_
_entity_poly.entity_id
_entity_poly.type
_entity_poly.pdbx_seq_one_letter_code
_entity_poly.pdbx_strand_id
1 'polypeptide(L)'
;MMDEEEERSHFNYDKIVEQQNLSKRKKKLLMKKEELVTDDFQVNVDDARFQAMYTSHLFNLDPSDPNFKKTKAVQKILEEKARRRHQGSTEAKGKQDNVAEEEPVATKTLDPALSMLIKSVKNKTEQFQARKKQKVK
;
A
#
# COMPACT_ATOMS: atom_id res chain seq x y z
N MET A 1 41.73 6.40 26.51
CA MET A 1 40.80 5.34 26.05
C MET A 1 39.64 5.27 27.04
N MET A 2 38.72 6.23 26.99
CA MET A 2 37.54 6.29 27.89
C MET A 2 36.32 6.96 27.24
N ASP A 3 36.20 6.92 25.90
CA ASP A 3 35.06 7.55 25.19
C ASP A 3 34.30 6.58 24.25
N GLU A 4 34.57 5.27 24.31
CA GLU A 4 33.92 4.27 23.42
C GLU A 4 32.67 3.59 24.02
N GLU A 5 32.36 3.86 25.28
CA GLU A 5 31.24 3.21 25.98
C GLU A 5 29.93 4.00 25.88
N GLU A 6 30.02 5.32 25.68
CA GLU A 6 28.85 6.23 25.59
C GLU A 6 28.14 6.15 24.23
N GLU A 7 28.80 5.63 23.19
CA GLU A 7 28.25 5.53 21.82
C GLU A 7 27.46 4.24 21.57
N ARG A 8 27.44 3.29 22.52
CA ARG A 8 26.75 2.00 22.36
C ARG A 8 25.25 2.15 22.59
N SER A 9 24.57 2.61 21.56
CA SER A 9 23.10 2.55 21.47
C SER A 9 22.64 1.09 21.41
N HIS A 10 22.10 0.58 22.52
CA HIS A 10 21.60 -0.79 22.58
C HIS A 10 20.27 -0.92 21.81
N PHE A 11 20.20 -1.87 20.88
CA PHE A 11 18.98 -2.17 20.15
C PHE A 11 17.95 -2.82 21.08
N ASN A 12 16.86 -2.10 21.36
CA ASN A 12 15.72 -2.62 22.11
C ASN A 12 14.49 -2.70 21.20
N TYR A 13 14.19 -3.91 20.74
CA TYR A 13 13.07 -4.16 19.83
C TYR A 13 11.73 -3.68 20.40
N ASP A 14 11.45 -3.99 21.67
CA ASP A 14 10.17 -3.64 22.30
C ASP A 14 9.98 -2.13 22.36
N LYS A 15 11.01 -1.37 22.76
CA LYS A 15 10.98 0.10 22.74
C LYS A 15 10.73 0.65 21.34
N ILE A 16 11.35 0.08 20.32
CA ILE A 16 11.18 0.53 18.93
C ILE A 16 9.74 0.29 18.47
N VAL A 17 9.20 -0.90 18.71
CA VAL A 17 7.81 -1.24 18.34
C VAL A 17 6.83 -0.33 19.06
N GLU A 18 7.01 -0.10 20.36
CA GLU A 18 6.17 0.80 21.14
C GLU A 18 6.21 2.22 20.57
N GLN A 19 7.41 2.80 20.43
CA GLN A 19 7.59 4.17 19.95
C GLN A 19 7.05 4.38 18.53
N GLN A 20 7.10 3.37 17.67
CA GLN A 20 6.53 3.42 16.33
C GLN A 20 5.00 3.37 16.32
N ASN A 21 4.38 2.75 17.34
CA ASN A 21 2.93 2.68 17.50
C ASN A 21 2.33 3.86 18.31
N LEU A 22 3.17 4.73 18.89
CA LEU A 22 2.69 5.90 19.63
C LEU A 22 1.98 6.92 18.73
N SER A 23 1.03 7.65 19.33
CA SER A 23 0.39 8.77 18.65
C SER A 23 1.37 9.92 18.41
N LYS A 24 1.10 10.75 17.39
CA LYS A 24 1.93 11.93 17.04
C LYS A 24 2.21 12.85 18.24
N ARG A 25 1.21 13.02 19.14
CA ARG A 25 1.34 13.82 20.37
C ARG A 25 2.34 13.22 21.34
N LYS A 26 2.24 11.91 21.62
CA LYS A 26 3.16 11.20 22.52
C LYS A 26 4.58 11.18 21.94
N LYS A 27 4.73 10.95 20.65
CA LYS A 27 6.03 11.00 19.97
C LYS A 27 6.71 12.37 20.10
N LYS A 28 5.97 13.47 19.94
CA LYS A 28 6.50 14.83 20.15
C LYS A 28 6.95 15.07 21.60
N LEU A 29 6.27 14.48 22.58
CA LEU A 29 6.68 14.56 23.98
C LEU A 29 8.00 13.82 24.23
N LEU A 30 8.15 12.60 23.69
CA LEU A 30 9.39 11.83 23.80
C LEU A 30 10.57 12.53 23.11
N MET A 31 10.34 13.16 21.94
CA MET A 31 11.37 13.98 21.29
C MET A 31 11.85 15.14 22.17
N LYS A 32 10.95 15.80 22.90
CA LYS A 32 11.31 16.88 23.83
C LYS A 32 12.09 16.40 25.05
N LYS A 33 11.94 15.12 25.41
CA LYS A 33 12.63 14.50 26.54
C LYS A 33 13.92 13.77 26.13
N GLU A 34 14.29 13.82 24.85
CA GLU A 34 15.42 13.05 24.28
C GLU A 34 15.33 11.52 24.49
N GLU A 35 14.16 11.00 24.86
CA GLU A 35 13.90 9.56 25.07
C GLU A 35 13.52 8.83 23.77
N LEU A 36 13.38 9.56 22.65
CA LEU A 36 13.01 8.96 21.38
C LEU A 36 14.23 8.23 20.79
N VAL A 37 14.12 6.92 20.62
CA VAL A 37 15.14 6.11 19.96
C VAL A 37 15.11 6.44 18.47
N THR A 38 16.25 6.90 17.95
CA THR A 38 16.47 7.07 16.51
C THR A 38 16.77 5.70 15.91
N ASP A 39 15.94 5.30 14.95
CA ASP A 39 16.04 4.03 14.23
C ASP A 39 16.26 4.35 12.75
N ASP A 40 17.53 4.27 12.34
CA ASP A 40 18.04 4.53 10.99
C ASP A 40 18.18 3.26 10.15
N PHE A 41 17.82 2.10 10.71
CA PHE A 41 17.89 0.84 10.00
C PHE A 41 16.88 0.80 8.84
N GLN A 42 17.35 0.38 7.66
CA GLN A 42 16.52 0.20 6.47
C GLN A 42 16.59 -1.25 5.98
N VAL A 43 15.42 -1.84 5.76
CA VAL A 43 15.30 -3.20 5.23
C VAL A 43 15.60 -3.19 3.73
N ASN A 44 16.49 -4.07 3.29
CA ASN A 44 16.69 -4.37 1.87
C ASN A 44 15.51 -5.22 1.36
N VAL A 45 14.67 -4.62 0.51
CA VAL A 45 13.49 -5.28 -0.06
C VAL A 45 13.79 -6.20 -1.24
N ASP A 46 14.98 -6.07 -1.83
CA ASP A 46 15.41 -6.79 -3.03
C ASP A 46 16.28 -8.02 -2.72
N ASP A 47 16.46 -8.35 -1.44
CA ASP A 47 17.20 -9.54 -1.03
C ASP A 47 16.46 -10.84 -1.44
N ALA A 48 17.12 -11.63 -2.29
CA ALA A 48 16.60 -12.88 -2.83
C ALA A 48 16.20 -13.90 -1.74
N ARG A 49 16.87 -13.87 -0.57
CA ARG A 49 16.56 -14.79 0.55
C ARG A 49 15.13 -14.61 1.07
N PHE A 50 14.57 -13.41 0.94
CA PHE A 50 13.24 -13.07 1.42
C PHE A 50 12.20 -12.95 0.29
N GLN A 51 12.54 -13.40 -0.92
CA GLN A 51 11.63 -13.32 -2.07
C GLN A 51 10.28 -14.01 -1.82
N ALA A 52 10.31 -15.11 -1.05
CA ALA A 52 9.11 -15.88 -0.69
C ALA A 52 8.06 -15.06 0.08
N MET A 53 8.45 -13.98 0.80
CA MET A 53 7.52 -13.07 1.48
C MET A 53 6.58 -12.33 0.51
N TYR A 54 7.04 -12.14 -0.73
CA TYR A 54 6.30 -11.44 -1.77
C TYR A 54 5.52 -12.39 -2.68
N THR A 55 6.02 -13.61 -2.90
CA THR A 55 5.48 -14.55 -3.89
C THR A 55 4.58 -15.63 -3.29
N SER A 56 4.90 -16.14 -2.10
CA SER A 56 4.17 -17.23 -1.47
C SER A 56 3.12 -16.71 -0.48
N HIS A 57 1.95 -17.35 -0.47
CA HIS A 57 0.87 -17.00 0.46
C HIS A 57 1.16 -17.43 1.91
N LEU A 58 2.04 -18.43 2.11
CA LEU A 58 2.37 -18.96 3.44
C LEU A 58 3.10 -17.94 4.32
N PHE A 59 3.78 -16.97 3.70
CA PHE A 59 4.57 -15.94 4.39
C PHE A 59 3.90 -14.55 4.30
N ASN A 60 2.58 -14.51 4.10
CA ASN A 60 1.84 -13.26 4.05
C ASN A 60 1.76 -12.61 5.45
N LEU A 61 2.02 -11.31 5.51
CA LEU A 61 1.82 -10.50 6.71
C LEU A 61 0.34 -10.20 6.88
N ASP A 62 -0.29 -10.76 7.91
CA ASP A 62 -1.71 -10.58 8.25
C ASP A 62 -1.88 -9.65 9.47
N PRO A 63 -2.54 -8.48 9.32
CA PRO A 63 -2.87 -7.60 10.45
C PRO A 63 -3.76 -8.21 11.53
N SER A 64 -4.48 -9.31 11.23
CA SER A 64 -5.31 -10.03 12.20
C SER A 64 -4.51 -10.97 13.11
N ASP A 65 -3.25 -11.27 12.80
CA ASP A 65 -2.39 -12.10 13.64
C ASP A 65 -1.89 -11.30 14.87
N PRO A 66 -1.99 -11.82 16.11
CA PRO A 66 -1.48 -11.15 17.32
C PRO A 66 0.04 -10.84 17.28
N ASN A 67 0.79 -11.60 16.51
CA ASN A 67 2.23 -11.41 16.31
C ASN A 67 2.54 -10.29 15.31
N PHE A 68 1.55 -9.75 14.61
CA PHE A 68 1.73 -8.63 13.70
C PHE A 68 2.15 -7.37 14.45
N LYS A 69 3.38 -6.91 14.23
CA LYS A 69 3.90 -5.65 14.77
C LYS A 69 4.00 -4.62 13.64
N LYS A 70 3.29 -3.50 13.79
CA LYS A 70 3.25 -2.43 12.79
C LYS A 70 4.51 -1.56 12.83
N THR A 71 5.64 -2.12 12.42
CA THR A 71 6.92 -1.39 12.35
C THR A 71 7.11 -0.69 11.00
N LYS A 72 8.06 0.26 10.91
CA LYS A 72 8.46 0.90 9.65
C LYS A 72 8.96 -0.13 8.63
N ALA A 73 9.73 -1.11 9.08
CA ALA A 73 10.24 -2.22 8.27
C ALA A 73 9.09 -3.03 7.63
N VAL A 74 8.10 -3.42 8.44
CA VAL A 74 6.92 -4.15 7.98
C VAL A 74 6.10 -3.32 6.98
N GLN A 75 5.98 -2.01 7.20
CA GLN A 75 5.33 -1.10 6.25
C GLN A 75 6.05 -1.05 4.90
N LYS A 76 7.39 -1.00 4.89
CA LYS A 76 8.19 -1.02 3.66
C LYS A 76 8.01 -2.30 2.86
N ILE A 77 7.97 -3.46 3.53
CA ILE A 77 7.70 -4.75 2.89
C ILE A 77 6.28 -4.76 2.28
N LEU A 78 5.29 -4.22 3.00
CA LEU A 78 3.91 -4.18 2.50
C LEU A 78 3.75 -3.23 1.30
N GLU A 79 4.40 -2.07 1.33
CA GLU A 79 4.50 -1.13 0.20
C GLU A 79 5.11 -1.80 -1.03
N GLU A 80 6.24 -2.48 -0.85
CA GLU A 80 6.92 -3.20 -1.94
C GLU A 80 6.04 -4.31 -2.51
N LYS A 81 5.36 -5.08 -1.66
CA LYS A 81 4.41 -6.11 -2.09
C LYS A 81 3.27 -5.52 -2.90
N ALA A 82 2.74 -4.37 -2.49
CA ALA A 82 1.72 -3.66 -3.26
C ALA A 82 2.27 -3.21 -4.63
N ARG A 83 3.48 -2.64 -4.67
CA ARG A 83 4.17 -2.25 -5.91
C ARG A 83 4.31 -3.43 -6.88
N ARG A 84 4.81 -4.59 -6.41
CA ARG A 84 4.95 -5.81 -7.22
C ARG A 84 3.62 -6.33 -7.74
N ARG A 85 2.54 -6.25 -6.95
CA ARG A 85 1.19 -6.64 -7.41
C ARG A 85 0.68 -5.71 -8.52
N HIS A 86 0.90 -4.41 -8.40
CA HIS A 86 0.53 -3.46 -9.45
C HIS A 86 1.32 -3.74 -10.74
N GLN A 87 2.63 -4.01 -10.66
CA GLN A 87 3.45 -4.36 -11.82
C GLN A 87 3.08 -5.71 -12.46
N GLY A 88 2.85 -6.74 -11.63
CA GLY A 88 2.37 -8.03 -12.13
C GLY A 88 0.99 -7.95 -12.78
N SER A 89 0.11 -7.05 -12.33
CA SER A 89 -1.18 -6.82 -12.98
C SER A 89 -1.07 -6.13 -14.34
N THR A 90 -0.01 -5.35 -14.57
CA THR A 90 0.29 -4.76 -15.88
C THR A 90 0.96 -5.75 -16.83
N GLU A 91 1.83 -6.64 -16.32
CA GLU A 91 2.51 -7.66 -17.14
C GLU A 91 1.62 -8.87 -17.45
N ALA A 92 0.73 -9.27 -16.53
CA ALA A 92 -0.26 -10.34 -16.79
C ALA A 92 -1.33 -9.93 -17.81
N LYS A 93 -1.50 -8.63 -18.09
CA LYS A 93 -2.30 -8.12 -19.21
C LYS A 93 -1.55 -8.11 -20.55
N GLY A 94 -0.24 -8.38 -20.58
CA GLY A 94 0.60 -8.30 -21.77
C GLY A 94 0.98 -9.64 -22.42
N LYS A 95 0.45 -10.77 -21.93
CA LYS A 95 0.78 -12.12 -22.46
C LYS A 95 -0.37 -12.85 -23.16
N GLN A 96 -1.50 -12.17 -23.37
CA GLN A 96 -2.50 -12.59 -24.34
C GLN A 96 -2.73 -11.39 -25.25
N ASP A 97 -2.79 -11.63 -26.56
CA ASP A 97 -3.07 -10.65 -27.62
C ASP A 97 -1.83 -9.89 -28.15
N ASN A 98 -0.98 -10.62 -28.89
CA ASN A 98 -0.26 -10.04 -30.03
C ASN A 98 -0.67 -10.77 -31.30
N VAL A 99 -1.81 -10.38 -31.86
CA VAL A 99 -2.05 -10.39 -33.31
C VAL A 99 -2.49 -8.98 -33.67
N ALA A 100 -1.74 -8.38 -34.58
CA ALA A 100 -1.96 -7.06 -35.15
C ALA A 100 -3.30 -6.98 -35.88
N GLU A 101 -3.98 -5.84 -35.78
CA GLU A 101 -4.22 -4.90 -36.90
C GLU A 101 -5.13 -3.75 -36.44
N GLU A 102 -4.95 -2.61 -37.11
CA GLU A 102 -5.70 -1.37 -36.94
C GLU A 102 -7.18 -1.54 -37.33
N GLU A 103 -8.07 -0.75 -36.70
CA GLU A 103 -9.46 -0.36 -37.06
C GLU A 103 -10.37 -0.26 -35.78
N PRO A 104 -11.42 0.60 -35.78
CA PRO A 104 -11.96 1.24 -34.57
C PRO A 104 -12.67 0.22 -33.68
N VAL A 105 -12.23 0.12 -32.43
CA VAL A 105 -12.63 -0.95 -31.50
C VAL A 105 -14.10 -0.83 -31.14
N ALA A 106 -14.91 -1.56 -31.91
CA ALA A 106 -16.22 -2.04 -31.54
C ALA A 106 -16.15 -2.66 -30.15
N THR A 107 -17.16 -2.31 -29.35
CA THR A 107 -17.50 -2.82 -28.03
C THR A 107 -16.99 -4.23 -27.74
N LYS A 108 -15.85 -4.34 -27.05
CA LYS A 108 -15.48 -5.58 -26.35
C LYS A 108 -16.64 -5.93 -25.41
N THR A 109 -17.04 -7.19 -25.42
CA THR A 109 -18.20 -7.74 -24.68
C THR A 109 -18.10 -7.44 -23.19
N LEU A 110 -18.59 -6.27 -22.78
CA LEU A 110 -18.78 -5.93 -21.38
C LEU A 110 -19.88 -6.85 -20.83
N ASP A 111 -19.68 -7.37 -19.62
CA ASP A 111 -20.71 -8.08 -18.87
C ASP A 111 -22.06 -7.33 -19.02
N PRO A 112 -23.14 -8.01 -19.46
CA PRO A 112 -24.45 -7.41 -19.60
C PRO A 112 -24.88 -6.62 -18.35
N ALA A 113 -24.52 -7.10 -17.15
CA ALA A 113 -24.81 -6.42 -15.90
C ALA A 113 -24.06 -5.08 -15.78
N LEU A 114 -22.79 -5.03 -16.16
CA LEU A 114 -21.99 -3.81 -16.15
C LEU A 114 -22.49 -2.78 -17.17
N SER A 115 -22.91 -3.24 -18.35
CA SER A 115 -23.53 -2.39 -19.37
C SER A 115 -24.84 -1.76 -18.89
N MET A 116 -25.67 -2.52 -18.16
CA MET A 116 -26.90 -2.00 -17.53
C MET A 116 -26.58 -1.00 -16.42
N LEU A 117 -25.55 -1.26 -15.61
CA LEU A 117 -25.13 -0.35 -14.55
C LEU A 117 -24.65 0.99 -15.13
N ILE A 118 -23.78 0.98 -16.15
CA ILE A 118 -23.29 2.20 -16.81
C ILE A 118 -24.44 3.03 -17.39
N LYS A 119 -25.41 2.37 -18.03
CA LYS A 119 -26.63 3.03 -18.55
C LYS A 119 -27.46 3.68 -17.44
N SER A 120 -27.67 2.97 -16.33
CA SER A 120 -28.46 3.50 -15.21
C SER A 120 -27.79 4.69 -14.52
N VAL A 121 -26.46 4.65 -14.35
CA VAL A 121 -25.68 5.77 -13.80
C VAL A 121 -25.76 6.99 -14.72
N LYS A 122 -25.53 6.81 -16.04
CA LYS A 122 -25.64 7.91 -17.02
C LYS A 122 -27.03 8.57 -17.00
N ASN A 123 -28.10 7.76 -17.08
CA ASN A 123 -29.47 8.27 -17.02
C ASN A 123 -29.75 9.05 -15.73
N LYS A 124 -29.25 8.56 -14.58
CA LYS A 124 -29.48 9.22 -13.29
C LYS A 124 -28.72 10.54 -13.15
N THR A 125 -27.50 10.60 -13.70
CA THR A 125 -26.71 11.83 -13.75
C THR A 125 -27.37 12.87 -14.65
N GLU A 126 -27.86 12.49 -15.83
CA GLU A 126 -28.58 13.40 -16.74
C GLU A 126 -29.85 13.95 -16.11
N GLN A 127 -30.66 13.09 -15.46
CA GLN A 127 -31.85 13.52 -14.73
C GLN A 127 -31.51 14.50 -13.59
N PHE A 128 -30.42 14.27 -12.86
CA PHE A 128 -29.98 15.16 -11.81
C PHE A 128 -29.54 16.53 -12.37
N GLN A 129 -28.79 16.54 -13.47
CA GLN A 129 -28.38 17.77 -14.14
C GLN A 129 -29.57 18.54 -14.72
N ALA A 130 -30.54 17.85 -15.33
CA ALA A 130 -31.75 18.45 -15.85
C ALA A 130 -32.59 19.11 -14.74
N ARG A 131 -32.78 18.40 -13.62
CA ARG A 131 -33.47 18.93 -12.43
C ARG A 131 -32.75 20.12 -11.81
N LYS A 132 -31.41 20.11 -11.77
CA LYS A 132 -30.62 21.25 -11.29
C LYS A 132 -30.80 22.48 -12.18
N LYS A 133 -30.78 22.31 -13.50
CA LYS A 133 -31.01 23.40 -14.46
C LYS A 133 -32.42 24.01 -14.36
N GLN A 134 -33.43 23.20 -14.03
CA GLN A 134 -34.81 23.69 -13.84
C GLN A 134 -35.01 24.45 -12.52
N LYS A 135 -34.22 24.16 -11.46
CA LYS A 135 -34.32 24.86 -10.17
C LYS A 135 -33.57 26.20 -10.12
N VAL A 136 -32.72 26.49 -11.10
CA VAL A 136 -31.88 27.69 -11.16
C VAL A 136 -32.48 28.74 -12.12
N LYS A 137 -33.73 28.54 -12.54
CA LYS A 137 -34.48 29.48 -13.39
C LYS A 137 -35.66 30.08 -12.63
#